data_AF-A0A7S8C1I3-F1
#
_entry.id   AF-A0A7S8C1I3-F1
#
_cell.length_a   1.000
_cell.length_b   1.000
_cell.length_c   1.000
_cell.angle_alpha   90.00
_cell.angle_beta   90.00
_cell.angle_gamma   90.00
#
_symmetry.space_group_name_H-M   'P 1'
#
loop_
_entity.id
_entity.type
_entity.pdbx_description
1 polymer ?
#
loop_
_entity_poly.entity_id
_entity_poly.type
_entity_poly.pdbx_seq_one_letter_code
_entity_poly.pdbx_strand_id
1 'polypeptide(L)'
;MKELRARRSKTRRRMTGLRGKLAEAERILEGKACVYATGSFGRCEANDFSDLDLFIVGKTRVDENGRGGESLLSRLDEICVKADLIQAIRELKIPDFDGDGRYLIHYSVDNLIKTLGRPQDDALNTFTARLLLLLESRPLLGSVLYEGVIDSVVAAYWGDYEDHKDDFKPAYLSNDILRL
;
A
#
# COMPACT_ATOMS: atom_id res chain seq x y z
N MET A 1 2.17 -27.86 7.97
CA MET A 1 1.06 -26.97 8.41
C MET A 1 1.28 -26.27 9.77
N LYS A 2 1.91 -26.90 10.78
CA LYS A 2 2.14 -26.29 12.13
C LYS A 2 3.01 -25.03 12.07
N GLU A 3 4.09 -25.06 11.29
CA GLU A 3 5.03 -23.94 11.12
C GLU A 3 4.37 -22.68 10.51
N LEU A 4 3.58 -22.84 9.45
CA LEU A 4 2.86 -21.72 8.83
C LEU A 4 1.88 -21.03 9.79
N ARG A 5 1.19 -21.80 10.64
CA ARG A 5 0.31 -21.24 11.67
C ARG A 5 1.09 -20.45 12.73
N ALA A 6 2.25 -20.97 13.14
CA ALA A 6 3.14 -20.30 14.09
C ALA A 6 3.64 -18.97 13.53
N ARG A 7 4.11 -18.96 12.26
CA ARG A 7 4.53 -17.74 11.56
C ARG A 7 3.41 -16.72 11.46
N ARG A 8 2.23 -17.11 10.99
CA ARG A 8 1.06 -16.20 10.93
C ARG A 8 0.72 -15.58 12.29
N SER A 9 0.74 -16.38 13.36
CA SER A 9 0.49 -15.88 14.72
C SER A 9 1.57 -14.87 15.15
N LYS A 10 2.83 -15.15 14.84
CA LYS A 10 3.96 -14.27 15.15
C LYS A 10 3.90 -12.96 14.36
N THR A 11 3.66 -13.01 13.05
CA THR A 11 3.52 -11.81 12.21
C THR A 11 2.35 -10.95 12.68
N ARG A 12 1.20 -11.55 13.03
CA ARG A 12 0.06 -10.81 13.59
C ARG A 12 0.39 -10.10 14.91
N ARG A 13 1.15 -10.74 15.80
CA ARG A 13 1.63 -10.10 17.04
C ARG A 13 2.55 -8.91 16.72
N ARG A 14 3.48 -9.05 15.78
CA ARG A 14 4.36 -7.94 15.36
C ARG A 14 3.57 -6.80 14.72
N MET A 15 2.63 -7.09 13.83
CA MET A 15 1.72 -6.10 13.23
C MET A 15 0.88 -5.37 14.30
N THR A 16 0.40 -6.09 15.31
CA THR A 16 -0.35 -5.48 16.43
C THR A 16 0.56 -4.59 17.26
N GLY A 17 1.80 -5.02 17.53
CA GLY A 17 2.81 -4.20 18.21
C GLY A 17 3.14 -2.92 17.46
N LEU A 18 3.30 -3.01 16.12
CA LEU A 18 3.50 -1.84 15.26
C LEU A 18 2.32 -0.86 15.36
N ARG A 19 1.09 -1.33 15.17
CA ARG A 19 -0.09 -0.46 15.29
C ARG A 19 -0.20 0.21 16.65
N GLY A 20 0.15 -0.51 17.73
CA GLY A 20 0.16 0.05 19.08
C GLY A 20 1.18 1.18 19.29
N LYS A 21 2.22 1.25 18.46
CA LYS A 21 3.23 2.32 18.48
C LYS A 21 2.90 3.49 17.55
N LEU A 22 2.04 3.27 16.57
CA LEU A 22 1.75 4.19 15.46
C LEU A 22 0.42 4.95 15.64
N ALA A 23 0.00 5.21 16.89
CA ALA A 23 -1.26 5.89 17.17
C ALA A 23 -1.27 7.33 16.62
N GLU A 24 -0.13 8.02 16.65
CA GLU A 24 -0.01 9.37 16.13
C GLU A 24 0.02 9.37 14.60
N ALA A 25 0.78 8.47 13.96
CA ALA A 25 0.69 8.28 12.51
C ALA A 25 -0.75 7.96 12.05
N GLU A 26 -1.47 7.07 12.74
CA GLU A 26 -2.88 6.75 12.43
C GLU A 26 -3.74 8.02 12.45
N ARG A 27 -3.60 8.86 13.50
CA ARG A 27 -4.32 10.13 13.64
C ARG A 27 -3.99 11.12 12.53
N ILE A 28 -2.73 11.22 12.13
CA ILE A 28 -2.29 12.10 11.04
C ILE A 28 -2.92 11.67 9.71
N LEU A 29 -2.98 10.35 9.47
CA LEU A 29 -3.47 9.73 8.24
C LEU A 29 -5.00 9.71 8.12
N GLU A 30 -5.73 9.87 9.23
CA GLU A 30 -7.19 9.74 9.30
C GLU A 30 -7.91 10.47 8.16
N GLY A 31 -8.65 9.70 7.35
CA GLY A 31 -9.41 10.20 6.20
C GLY A 31 -8.59 10.65 4.98
N LYS A 32 -7.25 10.71 5.09
CA LYS A 32 -6.35 11.25 4.06
C LYS A 32 -5.53 10.18 3.35
N ALA A 33 -4.99 9.21 4.08
CA ALA A 33 -4.12 8.18 3.54
C ALA A 33 -4.16 6.88 4.34
N CYS A 34 -3.54 5.83 3.81
CA CYS A 34 -3.35 4.54 4.47
C CYS A 34 -1.92 4.06 4.29
N VAL A 35 -1.51 3.13 5.14
CA VAL A 35 -0.24 2.41 5.02
C VAL A 35 -0.56 0.93 4.91
N TYR A 36 -0.04 0.24 3.90
CA TYR A 36 -0.14 -1.21 3.81
C TYR A 36 1.22 -1.86 3.79
N ALA A 37 1.34 -2.97 4.50
CA ALA A 37 2.52 -3.81 4.52
C ALA A 37 2.43 -4.84 3.39
N THR A 38 3.55 -5.12 2.75
CA THR A 38 3.70 -6.13 1.69
C THR A 38 4.73 -7.18 2.12
N GLY A 39 5.19 -8.02 1.21
CA GLY A 39 6.26 -8.97 1.48
C GLY A 39 5.88 -9.96 2.58
N SER A 40 6.87 -10.30 3.41
CA SER A 40 6.68 -11.29 4.48
C SER A 40 5.65 -10.86 5.53
N PHE A 41 5.49 -9.55 5.78
CA PHE A 41 4.49 -9.03 6.70
C PHE A 41 3.09 -9.10 6.09
N GLY A 42 2.93 -8.70 4.83
CA GLY A 42 1.68 -8.82 4.08
C GLY A 42 1.19 -10.27 4.00
N ARG A 43 2.06 -11.20 3.58
CA ARG A 43 1.74 -12.64 3.48
C ARG A 43 1.54 -13.33 4.83
N CYS A 44 1.81 -12.64 5.95
CA CYS A 44 1.77 -13.20 7.30
C CYS A 44 2.78 -14.34 7.52
N GLU A 45 3.99 -14.18 7.00
CA GLU A 45 5.09 -15.17 7.02
C GLU A 45 6.39 -14.62 7.63
N ALA A 46 6.40 -13.37 8.09
CA ALA A 46 7.56 -12.71 8.67
C ALA A 46 8.19 -13.48 9.84
N ASN A 47 9.52 -13.57 9.84
CA ASN A 47 10.34 -14.11 10.92
C ASN A 47 11.11 -12.98 11.63
N ASP A 48 11.96 -13.27 12.62
CA ASP A 48 12.65 -12.24 13.41
C ASP A 48 13.63 -11.37 12.60
N PHE A 49 14.10 -11.88 11.48
CA PHE A 49 15.04 -11.22 10.58
C PHE A 49 14.34 -10.55 9.40
N SER A 50 13.02 -10.68 9.29
CA SER A 50 12.23 -9.99 8.27
C SER A 50 12.11 -8.52 8.62
N ASP A 51 12.51 -7.70 7.65
CA ASP A 51 12.24 -6.28 7.52
C ASP A 51 10.77 -6.01 7.13
N LEU A 52 10.38 -4.75 7.17
CA LEU A 52 9.01 -4.30 6.89
C LEU A 52 8.94 -3.58 5.55
N ASP A 53 8.42 -4.26 4.53
CA ASP A 53 8.03 -3.63 3.27
C ASP A 53 6.67 -2.94 3.42
N LEU A 54 6.57 -1.69 3.00
CA LEU A 54 5.31 -0.95 3.05
C LEU A 54 5.21 0.13 1.98
N PHE A 55 3.98 0.57 1.73
CA PHE A 55 3.67 1.73 0.90
C PHE A 55 2.70 2.66 1.63
N ILE A 56 2.81 3.96 1.34
CA ILE A 56 1.84 4.97 1.77
C ILE A 56 0.99 5.35 0.57
N VAL A 57 -0.33 5.29 0.70
CA VAL A 57 -1.25 5.73 -0.37
C VAL A 57 -2.25 6.74 0.16
N GLY A 58 -2.30 7.90 -0.50
CA GLY A 58 -3.12 9.05 -0.10
C GLY A 58 -4.16 9.47 -1.14
N LYS A 59 -5.22 10.08 -0.65
CA LYS A 59 -6.20 10.80 -1.47
C LYS A 59 -5.63 12.14 -1.91
N THR A 60 -6.09 12.62 -3.06
CA THR A 60 -5.85 13.97 -3.56
C THR A 60 -7.11 14.82 -3.41
N ARG A 61 -6.94 16.13 -3.33
CA ARG A 61 -8.05 17.06 -3.53
C ARG A 61 -8.54 16.90 -4.96
N VAL A 62 -9.85 16.98 -5.13
CA VAL A 62 -10.46 17.04 -6.45
C VAL A 62 -10.70 18.50 -6.75
N ASP A 63 -10.23 18.98 -7.91
CA ASP A 63 -10.53 20.34 -8.37
C ASP A 63 -11.97 20.45 -8.89
N GLU A 64 -12.38 21.68 -9.24
CA GLU A 64 -13.72 22.00 -9.75
C GLU A 64 -14.10 21.22 -11.03
N ASN A 65 -13.09 20.69 -11.74
CA ASN A 65 -13.24 19.94 -12.98
C ASN A 65 -13.09 18.42 -12.80
N GLY A 66 -13.08 17.93 -11.56
CA GLY A 66 -12.94 16.50 -11.28
C GLY A 66 -11.53 15.96 -11.46
N ARG A 67 -10.51 16.81 -11.63
CA ARG A 67 -9.11 16.39 -11.80
C ARG A 67 -8.41 16.31 -10.44
N GLY A 68 -7.56 15.30 -10.30
CA GLY A 68 -6.73 15.13 -9.12
C GLY A 68 -5.72 16.27 -8.97
N GLY A 69 -5.79 16.93 -7.82
CA GLY A 69 -4.92 18.02 -7.40
C GLY A 69 -3.94 17.58 -6.31
N GLU A 70 -3.66 18.49 -5.38
CA GLU A 70 -2.69 18.27 -4.31
C GLU A 70 -3.09 17.14 -3.36
N SER A 71 -2.10 16.45 -2.79
CA SER A 71 -2.30 15.43 -1.76
C SER A 71 -3.04 15.99 -0.54
N LEU A 72 -4.00 15.23 0.00
CA LEU A 72 -4.62 15.53 1.29
C LEU A 72 -3.66 15.31 2.47
N LEU A 73 -2.69 14.41 2.32
CA LEU A 73 -1.58 14.27 3.26
C LEU A 73 -0.51 15.31 2.91
N SER A 74 -0.29 16.29 3.79
CA SER A 74 0.70 17.32 3.56
C SER A 74 2.12 16.75 3.58
N ARG A 75 3.10 17.44 2.99
CA ARG A 75 4.51 16.99 3.00
C ARG A 75 5.08 16.87 4.42
N LEU A 76 4.68 17.77 5.33
CA LEU A 76 5.14 17.72 6.72
C LEU A 76 4.50 16.55 7.46
N ASP A 77 3.20 16.32 7.27
CA ASP A 77 2.50 15.15 7.82
C ASP A 77 3.12 13.84 7.30
N GLU A 78 3.46 13.77 6.01
CA GLU A 78 4.15 12.62 5.42
C GLU A 78 5.51 12.38 6.11
N ILE A 79 6.30 13.44 6.35
CA ILE A 79 7.57 13.33 7.08
C ILE A 79 7.34 12.81 8.50
N CYS A 80 6.35 13.34 9.22
CA CYS A 80 6.01 12.88 10.57
C CYS A 80 5.59 11.41 10.58
N VAL A 81 4.76 10.97 9.64
CA VAL A 81 4.36 9.55 9.52
C VAL A 81 5.57 8.67 9.24
N LYS A 82 6.47 9.07 8.33
CA LYS A 82 7.70 8.32 8.04
C LYS A 82 8.63 8.24 9.25
N ALA A 83 8.78 9.34 9.99
CA ALA A 83 9.58 9.37 11.20
C ALA A 83 9.01 8.43 12.28
N ASP A 84 7.69 8.45 12.47
CA ASP A 84 7.00 7.57 13.44
C ASP A 84 7.14 6.08 13.04
N LEU A 85 7.01 5.76 11.75
CA LEU A 85 7.29 4.43 11.21
C LEU A 85 8.73 3.96 11.51
N ILE A 86 9.72 4.80 11.23
CA ILE A 86 11.14 4.50 11.48
C ILE A 86 11.38 4.29 12.99
N GLN A 87 10.81 5.13 13.84
CA GLN A 87 10.94 4.99 15.28
C GLN A 87 10.29 3.69 15.78
N ALA A 88 9.08 3.37 15.31
CA ALA A 88 8.36 2.18 15.71
C ALA A 88 9.09 0.88 15.34
N ILE A 89 9.65 0.78 14.12
CA ILE A 89 10.41 -0.42 13.72
C ILE A 89 11.66 -0.61 14.59
N ARG A 90 12.37 0.47 14.92
CA ARG A 90 13.58 0.44 15.76
C ARG A 90 13.26 0.07 17.20
N GLU A 91 12.22 0.65 17.78
CA GLU A 91 11.76 0.29 19.13
C GLU A 91 11.35 -1.19 19.24
N LEU A 92 10.73 -1.72 18.19
CA LEU A 92 10.30 -3.12 18.11
C LEU A 92 11.39 -4.07 17.61
N LYS A 93 12.60 -3.57 17.36
CA LYS A 93 13.76 -4.34 16.85
C LYS A 93 13.45 -5.08 15.55
N ILE A 94 12.63 -4.47 14.70
CA ILE A 94 12.46 -4.87 13.30
C ILE A 94 13.65 -4.27 12.54
N PRO A 95 14.25 -4.99 11.57
CA PRO A 95 15.29 -4.42 10.72
C PRO A 95 14.88 -3.08 10.11
N ASP A 96 15.85 -2.17 9.94
CA ASP A 96 15.64 -0.87 9.30
C ASP A 96 15.13 -1.06 7.85
N PHE A 97 14.42 -0.06 7.33
CA PHE A 97 13.90 -0.10 5.96
C PHE A 97 15.02 -0.25 4.93
N ASP A 98 14.82 -1.17 3.99
CA ASP A 98 15.78 -1.47 2.93
C ASP A 98 16.12 -0.24 2.08
N GLY A 99 17.40 -0.18 1.66
CA GLY A 99 17.91 0.91 0.84
C GLY A 99 17.85 2.29 1.50
N ASP A 100 17.95 2.36 2.84
CA ASP A 100 17.84 3.59 3.63
C ASP A 100 16.51 4.32 3.41
N GLY A 101 15.42 3.54 3.35
CA GLY A 101 14.07 4.07 3.14
C GLY A 101 13.76 4.45 1.69
N ARG A 102 14.58 4.03 0.71
CA ARG A 102 14.33 4.26 -0.73
C ARG A 102 12.90 3.93 -1.16
N TYR A 103 12.31 2.88 -0.59
CA TYR A 103 10.99 2.38 -0.95
C TYR A 103 9.86 2.88 -0.04
N LEU A 104 10.17 3.75 0.94
CA LEU A 104 9.19 4.42 1.80
C LEU A 104 8.53 5.59 1.03
N ILE A 105 7.86 5.24 -0.06
CA ILE A 105 7.28 6.17 -1.03
C ILE A 105 5.80 6.37 -0.73
N HIS A 106 5.35 7.61 -0.95
CA HIS A 106 3.96 7.99 -0.89
C HIS A 106 3.42 8.19 -2.31
N TYR A 107 2.37 7.44 -2.64
CA TYR A 107 1.62 7.55 -3.88
C TYR A 107 0.24 8.14 -3.65
N SER A 108 -0.29 8.87 -4.62
CA SER A 108 -1.73 9.11 -4.65
C SER A 108 -2.49 7.90 -5.21
N VAL A 109 -3.76 7.75 -4.86
CA VAL A 109 -4.66 6.77 -5.52
C VAL A 109 -4.64 6.97 -7.05
N ASP A 110 -4.62 8.23 -7.49
CA ASP A 110 -4.49 8.61 -8.89
C ASP A 110 -3.19 8.12 -9.52
N ASN A 111 -2.07 8.10 -8.79
CA ASN A 111 -0.83 7.53 -9.32
C ASN A 111 -1.00 6.05 -9.60
N LEU A 112 -1.67 5.28 -8.74
CA LEU A 112 -1.87 3.85 -8.97
C LEU A 112 -2.79 3.57 -10.16
N ILE A 113 -3.79 4.42 -10.39
CA ILE A 113 -4.82 4.22 -11.41
C ILE A 113 -4.39 4.78 -12.77
N LYS A 114 -3.91 6.03 -12.82
CA LYS A 114 -3.69 6.75 -14.08
C LYS A 114 -2.44 6.31 -14.84
N THR A 115 -1.51 5.63 -14.16
CA THR A 115 -0.30 5.06 -14.81
C THR A 115 -0.54 3.66 -15.36
N LEU A 116 -1.68 3.03 -15.06
CA LEU A 116 -2.00 1.65 -15.46
C LEU A 116 -1.77 1.44 -16.95
N GLY A 117 -0.89 0.48 -17.27
CA GLY A 117 -0.57 0.09 -18.65
C GLY A 117 0.28 1.12 -19.42
N ARG A 118 0.80 2.15 -18.74
CA ARG A 118 1.64 3.20 -19.34
C ARG A 118 3.12 2.98 -19.01
N PRO A 119 4.08 3.50 -19.81
CA PRO A 119 5.50 3.36 -19.50
C PRO A 119 5.92 3.93 -18.13
N GLN A 120 5.15 4.87 -17.60
CA GLN A 120 5.40 5.47 -16.29
C GLN A 120 5.20 4.48 -15.13
N ASP A 121 4.50 3.37 -15.34
CA ASP A 121 4.19 2.39 -14.30
C ASP A 121 5.45 1.80 -13.68
N ASP A 122 6.40 1.41 -14.52
CA ASP A 122 7.68 0.83 -14.12
C ASP A 122 8.63 1.92 -13.59
N ALA A 123 8.68 3.08 -14.27
CA ALA A 123 9.59 4.17 -13.91
C ALA A 123 9.29 4.80 -12.54
N LEU A 124 8.01 4.86 -12.15
CA LEU A 124 7.56 5.39 -10.86
C LEU A 124 7.31 4.30 -9.81
N ASN A 125 7.54 3.02 -10.16
CA ASN A 125 7.28 1.86 -9.32
C ASN A 125 5.81 1.72 -8.86
N THR A 126 4.87 2.34 -9.60
CA THR A 126 3.43 2.24 -9.35
C THR A 126 2.87 0.89 -9.77
N PHE A 127 3.47 0.23 -10.77
CA PHE A 127 3.16 -1.17 -11.13
C PHE A 127 3.36 -2.11 -9.94
N THR A 128 4.56 -2.09 -9.36
CA THR A 128 4.92 -2.89 -8.19
C THR A 128 4.02 -2.57 -7.00
N ALA A 129 3.85 -1.27 -6.68
CA ALA A 129 3.00 -0.85 -5.57
C ALA A 129 1.57 -1.37 -5.72
N ARG A 130 0.99 -1.27 -6.93
CA ARG A 130 -0.36 -1.71 -7.26
C ARG A 130 -0.52 -3.23 -7.19
N LEU A 131 0.42 -4.00 -7.72
CA LEU A 131 0.29 -5.46 -7.68
C LEU A 131 0.53 -6.03 -6.29
N LEU A 132 1.49 -5.51 -5.52
CA LEU A 132 1.70 -5.94 -4.14
C LEU A 132 0.49 -5.58 -3.26
N LEU A 133 -0.16 -4.44 -3.52
CA LEU A 133 -1.44 -4.09 -2.90
C LEU A 133 -2.47 -5.20 -3.12
N LEU A 134 -2.70 -5.62 -4.36
CA LEU A 134 -3.76 -6.58 -4.70
C LEU A 134 -3.45 -8.02 -4.27
N LEU A 135 -2.20 -8.46 -4.40
CA LEU A 135 -1.86 -9.88 -4.30
C LEU A 135 -1.50 -10.33 -2.88
N GLU A 136 -0.85 -9.47 -2.10
CA GLU A 136 -0.25 -9.93 -0.83
C GLU A 136 -0.29 -8.94 0.32
N SER A 137 -0.84 -7.74 0.14
CA SER A 137 -0.78 -6.72 1.17
C SER A 137 -1.70 -6.98 2.37
N ARG A 138 -1.41 -6.27 3.47
CA ARG A 138 -2.30 -6.11 4.63
C ARG A 138 -2.29 -4.65 5.08
N PRO A 139 -3.43 -4.08 5.50
CA PRO A 139 -3.43 -2.73 6.04
C PRO A 139 -2.60 -2.70 7.33
N LEU A 140 -1.67 -1.76 7.43
CA LEU A 140 -1.00 -1.43 8.69
C LEU A 140 -1.78 -0.32 9.41
N LEU A 141 -2.04 0.79 8.71
CA LEU A 141 -2.74 1.99 9.18
C LEU A 141 -3.84 2.41 8.20
N GLY A 142 -4.91 3.03 8.68
CA GLY A 142 -5.98 3.59 7.83
C GLY A 142 -6.78 2.53 7.06
N SER A 143 -7.24 1.47 7.73
CA SER A 143 -7.85 0.29 7.09
C SER A 143 -9.05 0.60 6.20
N VAL A 144 -9.91 1.55 6.58
CA VAL A 144 -11.08 1.96 5.79
C VAL A 144 -10.65 2.57 4.45
N LEU A 145 -9.61 3.41 4.45
CA LEU A 145 -9.10 4.00 3.22
C LEU A 145 -8.41 2.94 2.36
N TYR A 146 -7.64 2.04 2.99
CA TYR A 146 -7.02 0.92 2.30
C TYR A 146 -8.02 0.07 1.51
N GLU A 147 -9.16 -0.28 2.11
CA GLU A 147 -10.23 -1.03 1.42
C GLU A 147 -10.76 -0.24 0.21
N GLY A 148 -11.05 1.05 0.38
CA GLY A 148 -11.47 1.90 -0.73
C GLY A 148 -10.41 2.07 -1.83
N VAL A 149 -9.11 2.00 -1.51
CA VAL A 149 -8.03 2.02 -2.50
C VAL A 149 -8.03 0.73 -3.31
N ILE A 150 -8.21 -0.43 -2.67
CA ILE A 150 -8.34 -1.71 -3.39
C ILE A 150 -9.51 -1.63 -4.36
N ASP A 151 -10.68 -1.18 -3.90
CA ASP A 151 -11.87 -1.07 -4.75
C ASP A 151 -11.62 -0.16 -5.96
N SER A 152 -10.98 0.99 -5.74
CA SER A 152 -10.66 1.94 -6.80
C SER A 152 -9.68 1.37 -7.83
N VAL A 153 -8.67 0.62 -7.37
CA VAL A 153 -7.69 -0.05 -8.24
C VAL A 153 -8.33 -1.18 -9.03
N VAL A 154 -9.16 -2.02 -8.40
CA VAL A 154 -9.88 -3.11 -9.07
C VAL A 154 -10.83 -2.54 -10.12
N ALA A 155 -11.57 -1.48 -9.79
CA ALA A 155 -12.46 -0.80 -10.72
C ALA A 155 -11.70 -0.26 -11.95
N ALA A 156 -10.48 0.25 -11.77
CA ALA A 156 -9.66 0.72 -12.89
C ALA A 156 -9.31 -0.40 -13.89
N TYR A 157 -9.07 -1.63 -13.42
CA TYR A 157 -8.87 -2.79 -14.30
C TYR A 157 -10.15 -3.23 -15.03
N TRP A 158 -11.32 -2.78 -14.56
CA TRP A 158 -12.64 -3.06 -15.14
C TRP A 158 -13.18 -1.91 -16.00
N GLY A 159 -12.34 -0.92 -16.35
CA GLY A 159 -12.77 0.29 -17.06
C GLY A 159 -13.60 0.03 -18.33
N ASP A 160 -13.26 -1.01 -19.09
CA ASP A 160 -13.93 -1.34 -20.35
C ASP A 160 -15.11 -2.33 -20.18
N TYR A 161 -15.45 -2.72 -18.93
CA TYR A 161 -16.47 -3.73 -18.68
C TYR A 161 -17.86 -3.32 -19.18
N GLU A 162 -18.26 -2.06 -18.96
CA GLU A 162 -19.62 -1.61 -19.30
C GLU A 162 -19.91 -1.70 -20.80
N ASP A 163 -18.90 -1.46 -21.65
CA ASP A 163 -19.00 -1.53 -23.11
C ASP A 163 -18.83 -2.96 -23.66
N HIS A 164 -18.34 -3.90 -22.85
CA HIS A 164 -17.95 -5.26 -23.24
C HIS A 164 -18.56 -6.36 -22.37
N LYS A 165 -19.73 -6.15 -21.76
CA LYS A 165 -20.28 -7.07 -20.72
C LYS A 165 -20.37 -8.54 -21.14
N ASP A 166 -20.63 -8.81 -22.41
CA ASP A 166 -20.83 -10.17 -22.94
C ASP A 166 -19.52 -10.94 -23.19
N ASP A 167 -18.40 -10.23 -23.37
CA ASP A 167 -17.10 -10.82 -23.74
C ASP A 167 -15.90 -10.27 -22.95
N PHE A 168 -16.14 -9.42 -21.94
CA PHE A 168 -15.11 -8.75 -21.16
C PHE A 168 -14.13 -9.76 -20.54
N LYS A 169 -12.85 -9.45 -20.70
CA LYS A 169 -11.75 -10.13 -20.01
C LYS A 169 -10.86 -9.05 -19.40
N PRO A 170 -10.50 -9.16 -18.11
CA PRO A 170 -9.57 -8.22 -17.47
C PRO A 170 -8.13 -8.51 -17.93
N ALA A 171 -7.87 -8.30 -19.23
CA ALA A 171 -6.62 -8.65 -19.89
C ALA A 171 -5.45 -7.85 -19.32
N TYR A 172 -5.67 -6.58 -18.97
CA TYR A 172 -4.67 -5.75 -18.29
C TYR A 172 -4.28 -6.32 -16.92
N LEU A 173 -5.24 -6.72 -16.09
CA LEU A 173 -4.94 -7.35 -14.79
C LEU A 173 -4.20 -8.67 -14.98
N SER A 174 -4.66 -9.48 -15.92
CA SER A 174 -4.07 -10.79 -16.21
C SER A 174 -2.61 -10.64 -16.68
N ASN A 175 -2.36 -9.67 -17.56
CA ASN A 175 -1.02 -9.34 -18.04
C ASN A 175 -0.14 -8.83 -16.89
N ASP A 176 -0.64 -7.89 -16.08
CA ASP A 176 0.12 -7.36 -14.96
C ASP A 176 0.49 -8.47 -13.96
N ILE A 177 -0.42 -9.40 -13.64
CA ILE A 177 -0.12 -10.57 -12.79
C ILE A 177 0.96 -11.46 -13.41
N LEU A 178 0.96 -11.66 -14.73
CA LEU A 178 1.96 -12.49 -15.43
C LEU A 178 3.35 -11.84 -15.50
N ARG A 179 3.42 -10.51 -15.37
CA ARG A 179 4.67 -9.74 -15.41
C ARG A 179 5.40 -9.68 -14.05
N LEU A 180 4.76 -10.12 -12.96
CA LEU A 180 5.31 -10.14 -11.60
C LEU A 180 6.20 -11.36 -11.37
#